data_AF-A0A1B1CIY5-F1
#
_entry.id   AF-A0A1B1CIY5-F1
#
_cell.length_a   1.000
_cell.length_b   1.000
_cell.length_c   1.000
_cell.angle_alpha   90.00
_cell.angle_beta   90.00
_cell.angle_gamma   90.00
#
_symmetry.space_group_name_H-M   'P 1'
#
loop_
_entity.id
_entity.type
_entity.pdbx_description
1 polymer ?
#
loop_
_entity_poly.entity_id
_entity_poly.type
_entity_poly.pdbx_seq_one_letter_code
_entity_poly.pdbx_strand_id
1 'polypeptide(L)' 'MTRYEIEEHDGGWTVVDHITRLPASGAALTSRSRLEAQALADYRNGMAKPTAERIKPRLEKIRLLWKAVLGTNR' A
#
# COMPACT_ATOMS: atom_id res chain seq x y z
N MET A 1 -5.11 -7.76 16.08
CA MET A 1 -5.94 -6.61 15.68
C MET A 1 -5.02 -5.44 15.42
N THR A 2 -5.12 -4.83 14.24
CA THR A 2 -4.35 -3.64 13.85
C THR A 2 -4.94 -2.40 14.52
N ARG A 3 -4.10 -1.46 14.95
CA ARG A 3 -4.53 -0.27 15.69
C ARG A 3 -5.15 0.79 14.79
N TYR A 4 -4.63 0.92 13.57
CA TYR A 4 -5.10 1.88 12.58
C TYR A 4 -5.83 1.14 11.45
N GLU A 5 -7.02 1.61 11.10
CA GLU A 5 -7.86 1.07 10.04
C GLU A 5 -8.25 2.18 9.06
N ILE A 6 -8.81 1.80 7.91
CA ILE A 6 -9.30 2.76 6.91
C ILE A 6 -10.82 2.79 6.89
N GLU A 7 -11.39 3.98 6.84
CA GLU A 7 -12.83 4.19 6.67
C GLU A 7 -13.08 5.13 5.49
N GLU A 8 -14.21 4.92 4.81
CA GLU A 8 -14.67 5.80 3.74
C GLU A 8 -15.54 6.90 4.35
N HIS A 9 -15.20 8.16 4.11
CA HIS A 9 -15.93 9.32 4.62
C HIS A 9 -16.04 10.37 3.52
N ASP A 10 -17.27 10.78 3.21
CA ASP A 10 -17.60 11.86 2.26
C ASP A 10 -16.88 11.77 0.88
N GLY A 11 -16.73 10.54 0.36
CA GLY A 11 -16.06 10.29 -0.93
C GLY A 11 -14.52 10.27 -0.87
N GLY A 12 -13.95 10.32 0.33
CA GLY A 12 -12.53 10.16 0.60
C GLY A 12 -12.23 8.98 1.53
N TRP A 13 -10.94 8.66 1.69
CA TRP A 13 -10.49 7.58 2.58
C TRP A 13 -9.70 8.15 3.74
N THR A 14 -10.06 7.79 4.97
CA THR A 14 -9.44 8.32 6.19
C THR A 14 -8.82 7.18 6.99
N VAL A 15 -7.79 7.50 7.77
CA VAL A 15 -7.16 6.53 8.68
C VAL A 15 -7.65 6.81 10.09
N VAL A 16 -8.30 5.82 10.69
CA VAL A 16 -8.93 5.91 12.01
C VAL A 16 -8.11 5.06 13.00
N ASP A 17 -7.85 5.60 14.20
CA ASP A 17 -7.31 4.79 15.29
C ASP A 17 -8.48 4.07 15.97
N HIS A 18 -8.53 2.75 15.86
CA HIS A 18 -9.58 1.90 16.42
C HIS A 18 -9.67 2.01 17.96
N ILE A 19 -8.60 2.40 18.65
CA ILE A 19 -8.57 2.55 20.10
C ILE A 19 -9.29 3.83 20.55
N THR A 20 -9.07 4.92 19.83
CA THR A 20 -9.64 6.23 20.18
C THR A 20 -10.91 6.56 19.39
N ARG A 21 -11.19 5.81 18.32
CA ARG A 21 -12.22 6.09 17.31
C ARG A 21 -12.15 7.51 16.73
N LEU A 22 -10.96 8.09 16.76
CA LEU A 22 -10.71 9.42 16.23
C LEU A 22 -9.88 9.31 14.95
N PRO A 23 -10.05 10.27 14.01
CA PRO A 23 -9.15 10.39 12.88
C PRO A 23 -7.74 10.56 13.40
N ALA A 24 -6.82 9.73 12.89
CA ALA A 24 -5.50 9.64 13.46
C ALA A 24 -4.73 10.96 13.26
N SER A 25 -4.38 11.61 14.38
CA SER A 25 -3.79 12.96 14.44
C SER A 25 -2.64 13.16 13.44
N GLY A 26 -2.69 14.27 12.69
CA GLY A 26 -1.72 14.61 11.65
C GLY A 26 -1.89 13.89 10.30
N ALA A 27 -2.92 13.05 10.13
CA ALA A 27 -3.33 12.61 8.79
C ALA A 27 -4.11 13.74 8.10
N ALA A 28 -3.91 13.90 6.79
CA ALA A 28 -4.85 14.65 5.97
C ALA A 28 -6.24 14.05 6.22
N LEU A 29 -7.22 14.90 6.57
CA LEU A 29 -8.59 14.48 6.92
C LEU A 29 -9.24 13.63 5.82
N THR A 30 -8.73 13.68 4.59
CA THR A 30 -9.15 12.86 3.46
C THR A 30 -7.93 12.49 2.60
N SER A 31 -7.69 11.20 2.42
CA SER A 31 -6.77 10.68 1.40
C SER A 31 -7.51 10.66 0.07
N ARG A 32 -6.82 11.04 -1.02
CA ARG A 32 -7.44 11.11 -2.36
C ARG A 32 -7.76 9.72 -2.90
N SER A 33 -7.08 8.68 -2.42
CA SER A 33 -7.35 7.30 -2.82
C SER A 33 -7.32 6.33 -1.65
N ARG A 34 -8.10 5.24 -1.78
CA ARG A 34 -8.10 4.11 -0.84
C ARG A 34 -6.70 3.54 -0.59
N LEU A 35 -5.88 3.52 -1.63
CA LEU A 35 -4.56 2.90 -1.61
C LEU A 35 -3.57 3.72 -0.79
N GLU A 36 -3.68 5.05 -0.84
CA GLU A 36 -2.92 5.96 0.03
C GLU A 36 -3.31 5.80 1.50
N ALA A 37 -4.61 5.75 1.80
CA ALA A 37 -5.09 5.53 3.16
C ALA A 37 -4.61 4.18 3.72
N GLN A 38 -4.68 3.12 2.91
CA GLN A 38 -4.19 1.80 3.32
C GLN A 38 -2.68 1.81 3.59
N ALA A 39 -1.90 2.45 2.72
CA ALA A 39 -0.46 2.55 2.92
C ALA A 39 -0.11 3.33 4.20
N LEU A 40 -0.87 4.38 4.53
CA LEU A 40 -0.69 5.15 5.76
C LEU A 40 -1.09 4.34 7.01
N ALA A 41 -2.20 3.59 6.95
CA ALA A 41 -2.61 2.69 8.03
C ALA A 41 -1.57 1.59 8.26
N ASP A 42 -1.10 0.93 7.20
CA ASP A 42 -0.06 -0.10 7.27
C ASP A 42 1.24 0.46 7.89
N TYR A 43 1.67 1.65 7.47
CA TYR A 43 2.84 2.33 8.01
C TYR A 43 2.68 2.60 9.52
N ARG A 44 1.54 3.14 9.96
CA ARG A 44 1.28 3.43 11.38
C ARG A 44 1.11 2.18 12.23
N ASN A 45 0.65 1.08 11.64
CA ASN A 45 0.60 -0.23 12.28
C ASN A 45 1.99 -0.88 12.41
N GLY A 46 3.05 -0.24 11.93
CA GLY A 46 4.39 -0.83 11.92
C GLY A 46 4.48 -2.03 10.98
N MET A 47 3.54 -2.18 10.04
CA MET A 47 3.61 -3.18 9.00
C MET A 47 4.64 -2.73 7.97
N ALA A 48 5.91 -2.99 8.29
CA ALA A 48 6.99 -2.92 7.32
C ALA A 48 6.63 -3.88 6.19
N LYS A 49 6.16 -3.34 5.06
CA LYS A 49 5.81 -4.15 3.89
C LYS A 49 6.99 -5.07 3.57
N PRO A 50 6.83 -6.41 3.52
CA PRO A 50 7.75 -7.25 2.76
C PRO A 50 7.47 -7.02 1.27
N THR A 51 7.63 -5.78 0.79
CA THR A 51 7.42 -5.44 -0.62
C THR A 51 8.44 -6.20 -1.48
N ALA A 52 9.59 -6.53 -0.91
CA ALA A 52 10.60 -7.37 -1.54
C ALA A 52 10.04 -8.74 -1.98
N GLU A 53 9.21 -9.40 -1.17
CA GLU A 53 8.72 -10.75 -1.51
C GLU A 53 7.65 -10.73 -2.61
N ARG A 54 6.80 -9.69 -2.66
CA ARG A 54 5.80 -9.55 -3.72
C ARG A 54 6.37 -9.03 -5.03
N ILE A 55 7.43 -8.23 -4.97
CA ILE A 55 8.03 -7.61 -6.16
C ILE A 55 9.06 -8.53 -6.82
N LYS A 56 9.83 -9.32 -6.04
CA LYS A 56 10.81 -10.28 -6.58
C LYS A 56 10.27 -11.16 -7.71
N PRO A 57 9.16 -11.90 -7.57
CA PRO A 57 8.65 -12.77 -8.64
C PRO A 57 8.14 -11.98 -9.85
N ARG A 58 7.64 -10.75 -9.64
CA ARG A 58 7.21 -9.87 -10.74
C ARG A 58 8.40 -9.33 -11.53
N LEU A 59 9.46 -8.89 -10.86
CA LEU A 59 10.69 -8.45 -11.49
C LEU A 59 11.41 -9.59 -12.21
N GLU A 60 11.37 -10.80 -11.64
CA GLU A 60 11.93 -12.00 -12.27
C GLU A 60 11.19 -12.36 -13.55
N LYS A 61 9.84 -12.31 -13.54
CA LYS A 61 9.03 -12.44 -14.77
C LYS A 61 9.38 -11.38 -15.82
N ILE A 62 9.49 -10.11 -15.43
CA ILE A 62 9.87 -9.03 -16.34
C ILE A 62 11.27 -9.29 -16.93
N ARG A 63 12.23 -9.70 -16.10
CA ARG A 63 13.59 -10.03 -16.54
C ARG A 63 13.63 -11.20 -17.53
N LEU A 64 12.84 -12.24 -17.31
CA LEU A 64 12.72 -13.37 -18.22
C LEU A 64 12.09 -12.96 -19.56
N LEU A 65 11.02 -12.17 -19.53
CA LEU A 65 10.40 -11.61 -20.74
C LEU A 65 11.37 -10.73 -21.51
N TRP A 66 12.13 -9.88 -20.83
CA TRP A 66 13.13 -9.02 -21.48
C TRP A 66 14.25 -9.83 -22.14
N LYS A 67 14.72 -10.90 -21.50
CA LYS A 67 15.66 -11.84 -22.12
C LYS A 67 15.07 -12.53 -23.34
N ALA A 68 13.80 -12.93 -23.30
CA ALA A 68 13.13 -13.55 -24.44
C ALA A 68 13.03 -12.59 -25.64
N VAL A 69 12.68 -11.33 -25.39
CA VAL A 69 12.59 -10.27 -26.42
C VAL A 69 13.97 -9.92 -27.00
N LEU A 70 15.00 -9.81 -26.16
CA LEU A 70 16.37 -9.53 -26.64
C LEU A 70 17.03 -10.73 -27.31
N GLY A 71 16.67 -11.96 -26.93
CA GLY A 71 17.20 -13.21 -27.49
C GLY A 71 16.53 -13.65 -28.80
N THR A 72 15.35 -13.10 -29.13
CA THR A 72 14.62 -13.38 -30.38
C THR A 72 15.04 -12.48 -31.55
N ASN A 73 16.02 -11.61 -31.35
CA ASN A 73 16.54 -10.69 -32.36
C ASN A 73 17.82 -11.21 -33.05
N ARG A 74 17.93 -12.53 -33.25
CA ARG A 74 19.07 -13.18 -33.92
C ARG A 74 18.61 -14.15 -34.99
#